data_AF-B7AUP1-F1
#
_entry.id   AF-B7AUP1-F1
#
_cell.length_a   1.000
_cell.length_b   1.000
_cell.length_c   1.000
_cell.angle_alpha   90.00
_cell.angle_beta   90.00
_cell.angle_gamma   90.00
#
_symmetry.space_group_name_H-M   'P 1'
#
loop_
_entity.id
_entity.type
_entity.pdbx_description
1 polymer ?
#
loop_
_entity_poly.entity_id
_entity_poly.type
_entity_poly.pdbx_seq_one_letter_code
_entity_poly.pdbx_strand_id
1 'polypeptide(L)'
;MEVLMGKTQWLADFARSSWQTKVMRKMLDAEKYDALRHSFYEKSYGKSILDSATVNRQLREKLKNGEPFAVTRNGMWETGILAKIQRDIMWNKDTAAGMDDVFTDRRERVRYYNMTCELMQYADYVVNWFSINMESYFNKQFLKKNPGMQFCEDNGVSNFLLKDPDSWIYGIEGKKVLVVSPFVEYMAKQYEKRNLLWNGIRIPEFELHTVKALFWYDGYKDPSFKSWFEAFDYLYLESMKQDFDIALLGCSTFSTPLALKFRARGKQAVHVGGPLQLMFGIKGKRWDAYFTDTYNEHWIDLPDETKVGNVDSLDMTGGSYWS
;
A
#
# COMPACT_ATOMS: atom_id res chain seq x y z
N MET A 1 -7.14 24.70 -6.04
CA MET A 1 -7.48 24.02 -7.31
C MET A 1 -6.40 24.38 -8.32
N GLU A 2 -5.29 23.63 -8.33
CA GLU A 2 -4.26 23.79 -9.36
C GLU A 2 -4.59 22.88 -10.55
N VAL A 3 -4.82 23.52 -11.69
CA VAL A 3 -4.76 23.03 -13.07
C VAL A 3 -5.22 21.57 -13.26
N LEU A 4 -6.55 21.38 -13.25
CA LEU A 4 -7.13 20.22 -13.92
C LEU A 4 -6.82 20.35 -15.41
N MET A 5 -5.94 19.49 -15.88
CA MET A 5 -5.75 19.15 -17.27
C MET A 5 -7.10 19.12 -18.02
N GLY A 6 -7.16 19.69 -19.22
CA GLY A 6 -8.41 19.78 -20.00
C GLY A 6 -9.05 18.40 -20.21
N LYS A 7 -10.40 18.35 -20.19
CA LYS A 7 -11.20 17.11 -20.32
C LYS A 7 -10.73 16.19 -21.45
N THR A 8 -10.41 16.77 -22.61
CA THR A 8 -9.93 16.03 -23.79
C THR A 8 -8.62 15.31 -23.53
N GLN A 9 -7.66 15.96 -22.89
CA GLN A 9 -6.37 15.36 -22.57
C GLN A 9 -6.53 14.27 -21.50
N TRP A 10 -7.40 14.47 -20.51
CA TRP A 10 -7.69 13.43 -19.52
C TRP A 10 -8.31 12.19 -20.16
N LEU A 11 -9.27 12.34 -21.08
CA LEU A 11 -9.83 11.21 -21.82
C LEU A 11 -8.79 10.47 -22.65
N ALA A 12 -7.87 11.21 -23.29
CA ALA A 12 -6.78 10.63 -24.06
C ALA A 12 -5.84 9.81 -23.15
N ASP A 13 -5.49 10.33 -21.99
CA ASP A 13 -4.65 9.63 -21.01
C ASP A 13 -5.38 8.43 -20.39
N PHE A 14 -6.68 8.54 -20.13
CA PHE A 14 -7.51 7.42 -19.68
C PHE A 14 -7.58 6.29 -20.71
N ALA A 15 -7.85 6.61 -21.97
CA ALA A 15 -7.89 5.63 -23.05
C ALA A 15 -6.51 4.97 -23.26
N ARG A 16 -5.45 5.79 -23.26
CA ARG A 16 -4.06 5.31 -23.36
C ARG A 16 -3.72 4.38 -22.21
N SER A 17 -3.98 4.78 -20.97
CA SER A 17 -3.68 3.97 -19.79
C SER A 17 -4.50 2.68 -19.71
N SER A 18 -5.75 2.72 -20.17
CA SER A 18 -6.60 1.53 -20.27
C SER A 18 -6.03 0.52 -21.26
N TRP A 19 -5.60 1.00 -22.44
CA TRP A 19 -4.93 0.15 -23.44
C TRP A 19 -3.60 -0.40 -22.92
N GLN A 20 -2.77 0.47 -22.33
CA GLN A 20 -1.49 0.08 -21.70
C GLN A 20 -1.70 -1.04 -20.69
N THR A 21 -2.62 -0.85 -19.75
CA THR A 21 -2.96 -1.83 -18.72
C THR A 21 -3.34 -3.19 -19.32
N LYS A 22 -4.18 -3.18 -20.37
CA LYS A 22 -4.60 -4.41 -21.05
C LYS A 22 -3.43 -5.14 -21.72
N VAL A 23 -2.49 -4.41 -22.31
CA VAL A 23 -1.27 -5.01 -22.89
C VAL A 23 -0.35 -5.54 -21.80
N MET A 24 -0.10 -4.74 -20.77
CA MET A 24 0.81 -5.09 -19.68
C MET A 24 0.33 -6.31 -18.90
N ARG A 25 -0.98 -6.44 -18.65
CA ARG A 25 -1.54 -7.65 -18.01
C ARG A 25 -1.22 -8.93 -18.78
N LYS A 26 -1.21 -8.89 -20.12
CA LYS A 26 -0.81 -10.06 -20.95
C LYS A 26 0.69 -10.34 -20.89
N MET A 27 1.48 -9.37 -20.44
CA MET A 27 2.94 -9.46 -20.33
C MET A 27 3.39 -9.77 -18.90
N LEU A 28 2.50 -9.71 -17.90
CA LEU A 28 2.85 -10.02 -16.50
C LEU A 28 3.23 -11.49 -16.32
N ASP A 29 2.58 -12.39 -17.06
CA ASP A 29 2.76 -13.84 -16.91
C ASP A 29 4.10 -14.37 -17.48
N ALA A 30 4.98 -13.51 -17.99
CA ALA A 30 6.25 -13.96 -18.55
C ALA A 30 7.40 -12.98 -18.27
N GLU A 31 8.37 -13.44 -17.47
CA GLU A 31 9.62 -12.73 -17.10
C GLU A 31 10.37 -12.16 -18.32
N LYS A 32 10.24 -12.80 -19.49
CA LYS A 32 10.85 -12.32 -20.74
C LYS A 32 10.41 -10.91 -21.16
N TYR A 33 9.30 -10.39 -20.61
CA TYR A 33 8.80 -9.05 -20.91
C TYR A 33 9.18 -7.99 -19.87
N ASP A 34 9.89 -8.34 -18.79
CA ASP A 34 10.21 -7.41 -17.70
C ASP A 34 10.93 -6.17 -18.21
N ALA A 35 11.99 -6.35 -18.98
CA ALA A 35 12.75 -5.25 -19.60
C ALA A 35 11.86 -4.37 -20.51
N LEU A 36 10.90 -4.96 -21.21
CA LEU A 36 9.96 -4.22 -22.05
C LEU A 36 8.96 -3.42 -21.22
N ARG A 37 8.44 -3.99 -20.12
CA ARG A 37 7.53 -3.30 -19.19
C ARG A 37 8.25 -2.11 -18.55
N HIS A 38 9.47 -2.32 -18.04
CA HIS A 38 10.31 -1.25 -17.50
C HIS A 38 10.51 -0.16 -18.54
N SER A 39 11.10 -0.46 -19.70
CA SER A 39 11.38 0.54 -20.74
C SER A 39 10.15 1.37 -21.13
N PHE A 40 8.98 0.75 -21.18
CA PHE A 40 7.73 1.45 -21.49
C PHE A 40 7.33 2.48 -20.41
N TYR A 41 7.39 2.09 -19.14
CA TYR A 41 7.03 2.96 -18.03
C TYR A 41 8.10 4.01 -17.77
N GLU A 42 9.37 3.68 -17.95
CA GLU A 42 10.47 4.65 -17.88
C GLU A 42 10.29 5.78 -18.91
N LYS A 43 9.96 5.43 -20.15
CA LYS A 43 9.60 6.41 -21.18
C LYS A 43 8.36 7.22 -20.81
N SER A 44 7.41 6.62 -20.09
CA SER A 44 6.21 7.30 -19.64
C SER A 44 6.52 8.32 -18.54
N TYR A 45 7.34 7.98 -17.55
CA TYR A 45 7.64 8.83 -16.40
C TYR A 45 8.81 9.79 -16.60
N GLY A 46 9.72 9.46 -17.54
CA GLY A 46 11.03 10.10 -17.62
C GLY A 46 11.96 9.70 -16.47
N LYS A 47 11.70 8.58 -15.79
CA LYS A 47 12.49 8.09 -14.64
C LYS A 47 12.52 6.57 -14.64
N SER A 48 13.65 6.00 -14.24
CA SER A 48 13.81 4.55 -14.17
C SER A 48 12.92 3.91 -13.10
N ILE A 49 12.47 2.68 -13.36
CA ILE A 49 11.88 1.84 -12.30
C ILE A 49 13.03 1.10 -11.62
N LEU A 50 13.18 1.29 -10.32
CA LEU A 50 14.26 0.67 -9.57
C LEU A 50 13.99 -0.82 -9.37
N ASP A 51 15.04 -1.62 -9.55
CA ASP A 51 15.04 -3.04 -9.21
C ASP A 51 14.97 -3.26 -7.69
N SER A 52 14.56 -4.47 -7.29
CA SER A 52 14.40 -4.83 -5.88
C SER A 52 15.69 -4.64 -5.06
N ALA A 53 16.84 -5.05 -5.57
CA ALA A 53 18.11 -4.99 -4.83
C ALA A 53 18.52 -3.53 -4.56
N THR A 54 18.34 -2.65 -5.54
CA THR A 54 18.61 -1.21 -5.40
C THR A 54 17.71 -0.57 -4.36
N VAL A 55 16.40 -0.84 -4.41
CA VAL A 55 15.44 -0.28 -3.45
C VAL A 55 15.74 -0.75 -2.04
N ASN A 56 15.99 -2.05 -1.87
CA ASN A 56 16.28 -2.62 -0.57
C ASN A 56 17.57 -2.09 0.04
N ARG A 57 18.62 -1.91 -0.77
CA ARG A 57 19.86 -1.28 -0.32
C ARG A 57 19.61 0.14 0.18
N GLN A 58 18.89 0.96 -0.60
CA GLN A 58 18.58 2.34 -0.23
C GLN A 58 17.69 2.42 1.01
N LEU A 59 16.70 1.54 1.15
CA LEU A 59 15.86 1.47 2.35
C LEU A 59 16.68 1.08 3.58
N ARG A 60 17.60 0.09 3.49
CA ARG A 60 18.51 -0.27 4.60
C ARG A 60 19.40 0.89 5.01
N GLU A 61 19.96 1.63 4.06
CA GLU A 61 20.77 2.82 4.33
C GLU A 61 19.96 3.88 5.08
N LYS A 62 18.74 4.18 4.60
CA LYS A 62 17.85 5.13 5.25
C LYS A 62 17.44 4.70 6.66
N LEU A 63 17.10 3.42 6.83
CA LEU A 63 16.81 2.80 8.13
C LEU A 63 18.01 2.97 9.08
N LYS A 64 19.22 2.66 8.62
CA LYS A 64 20.45 2.80 9.41
C LYS A 64 20.73 4.25 9.82
N ASN A 65 20.52 5.20 8.90
CA ASN A 65 20.81 6.61 9.13
C ASN A 65 19.69 7.35 9.90
N GLY A 66 18.54 6.71 10.12
CA GLY A 66 17.36 7.37 10.69
C GLY A 66 16.75 8.43 9.77
N GLU A 67 17.01 8.34 8.45
CA GLU A 67 16.46 9.29 7.48
C GLU A 67 14.95 9.04 7.32
N PRO A 68 14.08 10.07 7.43
CA PRO A 68 12.66 9.91 7.19
C PRO A 68 12.38 9.48 5.74
N PHE A 69 11.47 8.53 5.56
CA PHE A 69 10.98 8.15 4.24
C PHE A 69 9.55 7.59 4.27
N ALA A 70 8.85 7.67 3.14
CA ALA A 70 7.61 6.95 2.89
C ALA A 70 7.71 6.05 1.65
N VAL A 71 7.36 4.78 1.83
CA VAL A 71 7.08 3.85 0.74
C VAL A 71 5.57 3.68 0.61
N THR A 72 5.03 3.93 -0.58
CA THR A 72 3.60 3.81 -0.86
C THR A 72 3.30 2.72 -1.90
N ARG A 73 2.22 1.98 -1.69
CA ARG A 73 1.70 0.96 -2.61
C ARG A 73 0.32 1.37 -3.11
N ASN A 74 0.27 2.34 -4.03
CA ASN A 74 -0.98 2.87 -4.56
C ASN A 74 -1.62 1.86 -5.52
N GLY A 75 -2.45 0.98 -4.96
CA GLY A 75 -3.07 -0.11 -5.68
C GLY A 75 -4.27 0.31 -6.50
N MET A 76 -5.03 -0.69 -6.94
CA MET A 76 -6.25 -0.50 -7.73
C MET A 76 -7.27 0.38 -6.99
N TRP A 77 -7.35 0.23 -5.66
CA TRP A 77 -8.25 1.02 -4.82
C TRP A 77 -7.83 2.48 -4.76
N GLU A 78 -6.60 2.79 -4.33
CA GLU A 78 -6.13 4.17 -4.21
C GLU A 78 -6.17 4.90 -5.56
N THR A 79 -5.59 4.30 -6.60
CA THR A 79 -5.52 4.92 -7.92
C THR A 79 -6.89 4.98 -8.61
N GLY A 80 -7.71 3.93 -8.48
CA GLY A 80 -9.05 3.85 -9.05
C GLY A 80 -10.01 4.87 -8.44
N ILE A 81 -9.98 5.02 -7.11
CA ILE A 81 -10.73 6.05 -6.38
C ILE A 81 -10.31 7.45 -6.88
N LEU A 82 -9.01 7.74 -6.96
CA LEU A 82 -8.54 9.05 -7.45
C LEU A 82 -8.98 9.32 -8.89
N ALA A 83 -8.86 8.34 -9.79
CA ALA A 83 -9.28 8.47 -11.19
C ALA A 83 -10.78 8.80 -11.29
N LYS A 84 -11.60 8.09 -10.50
CA LYS A 84 -13.04 8.27 -10.47
C LYS A 84 -13.45 9.64 -9.93
N ILE A 85 -12.88 10.04 -8.80
CA ILE A 85 -13.17 11.34 -8.20
C ILE A 85 -12.75 12.48 -9.13
N GLN A 86 -11.57 12.36 -9.77
CA GLN A 86 -11.11 13.37 -10.72
C GLN A 86 -12.07 13.52 -11.92
N ARG A 87 -12.54 12.39 -12.48
CA ARG A 87 -13.57 12.38 -13.53
C ARG A 87 -14.84 13.08 -13.06
N ASP A 88 -15.33 12.76 -11.87
CA ASP A 88 -16.57 13.34 -11.36
C ASP A 88 -16.45 14.85 -11.10
N ILE A 89 -15.27 15.32 -10.67
CA ILE A 89 -14.96 16.76 -10.60
C ILE A 89 -15.02 17.39 -11.99
N MET A 90 -14.34 16.81 -13.00
CA MET A 90 -14.29 17.39 -14.35
C MET A 90 -15.66 17.49 -15.01
N TRP A 91 -16.49 16.45 -14.92
CA TRP A 91 -17.83 16.45 -15.52
C TRP A 91 -18.92 17.01 -14.62
N ASN A 92 -18.57 17.55 -13.45
CA ASN A 92 -19.52 17.99 -12.43
C ASN A 92 -20.60 16.93 -12.13
N LYS A 93 -20.16 15.68 -12.00
CA LYS A 93 -21.00 14.54 -11.63
C LYS A 93 -20.89 14.26 -10.15
N ASP A 94 -21.87 13.53 -9.66
CA ASP A 94 -21.87 12.95 -8.32
C ASP A 94 -22.31 11.49 -8.40
N THR A 95 -21.43 10.63 -8.91
CA THR A 95 -21.78 9.22 -9.11
C THR A 95 -21.25 8.39 -7.96
N ALA A 96 -21.93 8.32 -6.81
CA ALA A 96 -21.57 7.33 -5.79
C ALA A 96 -21.99 5.94 -6.27
N ALA A 97 -21.00 5.09 -6.61
CA ALA A 97 -21.15 3.67 -6.95
C ALA A 97 -19.76 3.05 -7.16
N GLY A 98 -19.50 1.91 -6.52
CA GLY A 98 -18.26 1.14 -6.67
C GLY A 98 -17.15 1.61 -5.70
N MET A 99 -15.91 1.70 -6.19
CA MET A 99 -14.72 1.72 -5.32
C MET A 99 -14.62 2.89 -4.30
N ASP A 100 -15.31 4.00 -4.54
CA ASP A 100 -15.31 5.19 -3.69
C ASP A 100 -16.57 5.31 -2.82
N ASP A 101 -17.40 4.26 -2.74
CA ASP A 101 -18.55 4.20 -1.82
C ASP A 101 -18.12 4.15 -0.35
N VAL A 102 -16.81 4.01 -0.11
CA VAL A 102 -16.18 4.20 1.20
C VAL A 102 -16.38 5.62 1.76
N PHE A 103 -16.67 6.62 0.93
CA PHE A 103 -16.92 8.01 1.35
C PHE A 103 -18.40 8.34 1.42
N THR A 104 -18.79 9.13 2.42
CA THR A 104 -20.21 9.44 2.70
C THR A 104 -20.86 10.28 1.60
N ASP A 105 -20.12 11.24 1.04
CA ASP A 105 -20.65 12.17 0.04
C ASP A 105 -19.56 12.70 -0.92
N ARG A 106 -19.99 13.54 -1.87
CA ARG A 106 -19.08 14.16 -2.84
C ARG A 106 -18.02 15.04 -2.20
N ARG A 107 -18.33 15.70 -1.08
CA ARG A 107 -17.41 16.61 -0.39
C ARG A 107 -16.27 15.81 0.23
N GLU A 108 -16.57 14.68 0.86
CA GLU A 108 -15.57 13.75 1.38
C GLU A 108 -14.69 13.19 0.28
N ARG A 109 -15.28 12.76 -0.85
CA ARG A 109 -14.51 12.32 -2.03
C ARG A 109 -13.54 13.39 -2.50
N VAL A 110 -14.01 14.62 -2.73
CA VAL A 110 -13.15 15.73 -3.17
C VAL A 110 -12.08 16.04 -2.12
N ARG A 111 -12.41 16.00 -0.83
CA ARG A 111 -11.45 16.17 0.27
C ARG A 111 -10.36 15.10 0.22
N TYR A 112 -10.72 13.84 -0.02
CA TYR A 112 -9.75 12.73 -0.10
C TYR A 112 -8.82 12.89 -1.30
N TYR A 113 -9.39 13.20 -2.47
CA TYR A 113 -8.60 13.46 -3.68
C TYR A 113 -7.57 14.57 -3.46
N ASN A 114 -8.01 15.71 -2.92
CA ASN A 114 -7.13 16.84 -2.67
C ASN A 114 -6.04 16.50 -1.65
N MET A 115 -6.42 15.88 -0.52
CA MET A 115 -5.49 15.48 0.54
C MET A 115 -4.44 14.51 0.00
N THR A 116 -4.84 13.45 -0.70
CA THR A 116 -3.90 12.47 -1.27
C THR A 116 -2.97 13.14 -2.29
N CYS A 117 -3.50 13.95 -3.21
CA CYS A 117 -2.67 14.68 -4.19
C CYS A 117 -1.70 15.67 -3.55
N GLU A 118 -2.00 16.20 -2.37
CA GLU A 118 -1.10 17.05 -1.58
C GLU A 118 -0.04 16.21 -0.86
N LEU A 119 -0.45 15.14 -0.18
CA LEU A 119 0.43 14.29 0.60
C LEU A 119 1.48 13.57 -0.25
N MET A 120 1.20 13.30 -1.54
CA MET A 120 2.17 12.65 -2.43
C MET A 120 3.48 13.44 -2.61
N GLN A 121 3.54 14.72 -2.20
CA GLN A 121 4.81 15.45 -2.13
C GLN A 121 5.82 14.83 -1.14
N TYR A 122 5.35 14.02 -0.19
CA TYR A 122 6.16 13.31 0.81
C TYR A 122 6.46 11.86 0.43
N ALA A 123 6.09 11.40 -0.77
CA ALA A 123 6.39 10.03 -1.21
C ALA A 123 7.84 9.91 -1.66
N ASP A 124 8.64 9.05 -1.03
CA ASP A 124 10.01 8.80 -1.45
C ASP A 124 10.05 7.65 -2.48
N TYR A 125 9.29 6.58 -2.22
CA TYR A 125 9.17 5.43 -3.12
C TYR A 125 7.69 5.11 -3.39
N VAL A 126 7.35 4.87 -4.65
CA VAL A 126 6.02 4.46 -5.09
C VAL A 126 6.12 3.14 -5.85
N VAL A 127 5.43 2.12 -5.37
CA VAL A 127 5.32 0.86 -6.11
C VAL A 127 4.53 1.09 -7.39
N ASN A 128 5.10 0.62 -8.49
CA ASN A 128 4.50 0.59 -9.81
C ASN A 128 4.04 -0.84 -10.11
N TRP A 129 2.74 -1.03 -10.29
CA TRP A 129 2.08 -2.31 -10.50
C TRP A 129 1.99 -2.71 -11.97
N PHE A 130 2.30 -1.80 -12.89
CA PHE A 130 2.28 -1.96 -14.34
C PHE A 130 0.91 -2.28 -14.95
N SER A 131 -0.12 -2.51 -14.13
CA SER A 131 -1.38 -3.15 -14.52
C SER A 131 -2.61 -2.46 -13.94
N ILE A 132 -2.40 -1.25 -13.42
CA ILE A 132 -3.45 -0.39 -12.87
C ILE A 132 -3.75 0.73 -13.85
N ASN A 133 -5.03 0.87 -14.21
CA ASN A 133 -5.47 1.96 -15.05
C ASN A 133 -5.25 3.30 -14.32
N MET A 134 -4.80 4.31 -15.06
CA MET A 134 -4.44 5.65 -14.58
C MET A 134 -3.21 5.74 -13.66
N GLU A 135 -2.54 4.63 -13.33
CA GLU A 135 -1.29 4.64 -12.55
C GLU A 135 -0.22 5.51 -13.21
N SER A 136 0.00 5.28 -14.51
CA SER A 136 0.92 6.09 -15.32
C SER A 136 0.59 7.59 -15.32
N TYR A 137 -0.70 7.92 -15.30
CA TYR A 137 -1.16 9.30 -15.30
C TYR A 137 -0.87 9.99 -13.96
N PHE A 138 -1.27 9.36 -12.85
CA PHE A 138 -1.14 9.93 -11.51
C PHE A 138 0.32 10.05 -11.10
N ASN A 139 1.14 9.02 -11.35
CA ASN A 139 2.57 9.05 -11.06
C ASN A 139 3.27 10.23 -11.76
N LYS A 140 2.88 10.58 -13.00
CA LYS A 140 3.39 11.79 -13.67
C LYS A 140 2.94 13.09 -13.00
N GLN A 141 1.71 13.16 -12.49
CA GLN A 141 1.27 14.36 -11.76
C GLN A 141 1.99 14.50 -10.42
N PHE A 142 2.20 13.40 -9.72
CA PHE A 142 2.93 13.38 -8.44
C PHE A 142 4.41 13.74 -8.63
N LEU A 143 5.06 13.25 -9.70
CA LEU A 143 6.43 13.64 -10.05
C LEU A 143 6.61 15.14 -10.26
N LYS A 144 5.61 15.84 -10.82
CA LYS A 144 5.68 17.30 -10.98
C LYS A 144 5.78 18.01 -9.63
N LYS A 145 5.16 17.46 -8.59
CA LYS A 145 5.19 18.00 -7.22
C LYS A 145 6.42 17.54 -6.45
N ASN A 146 6.86 16.31 -6.68
CA ASN A 146 8.05 15.74 -6.06
C ASN A 146 8.94 15.06 -7.13
N PRO A 147 9.86 15.81 -7.76
CA PRO A 147 10.80 15.25 -8.73
C PRO A 147 11.76 14.20 -8.12
N GLY A 148 11.95 14.23 -6.80
CA GLY A 148 12.76 13.29 -6.05
C GLY A 148 12.16 11.88 -5.96
N MET A 149 10.83 11.76 -5.99
CA MET A 149 10.07 10.51 -5.87
C MET A 149 10.57 9.42 -6.83
N GLN A 150 10.89 8.24 -6.31
CA GLN A 150 11.38 7.09 -7.08
C GLN A 150 10.26 6.04 -7.24
N PHE A 151 10.39 5.21 -8.27
CA PHE A 151 9.47 4.11 -8.52
C PHE A 151 10.18 2.77 -8.36
N CYS A 152 9.45 1.78 -7.88
CA CYS A 152 9.95 0.43 -7.70
C CYS A 152 8.89 -0.60 -8.05
N GLU A 153 9.30 -1.84 -8.25
CA GLU A 153 8.36 -2.97 -8.28
C GLU A 153 7.89 -3.34 -6.88
N ASP A 154 6.82 -4.14 -6.82
CA ASP A 154 6.30 -4.64 -5.55
C ASP A 154 7.33 -5.45 -4.76
N ASN A 155 8.14 -6.24 -5.46
CA ASN A 155 9.22 -7.02 -4.89
C ASN A 155 10.20 -6.13 -4.10
N GLY A 156 10.40 -4.86 -4.48
CA GLY A 156 11.22 -3.93 -3.70
C GLY A 156 10.71 -3.67 -2.28
N VAL A 157 9.44 -3.98 -1.99
CA VAL A 157 8.79 -3.79 -0.69
C VAL A 157 8.41 -5.13 -0.04
N SER A 158 7.98 -6.11 -0.83
CA SER A 158 7.52 -7.42 -0.37
C SER A 158 8.58 -8.53 -0.50
N ASN A 159 9.84 -8.23 -0.86
CA ASN A 159 10.90 -9.24 -1.06
C ASN A 159 11.23 -10.09 0.17
N PHE A 160 10.82 -9.72 1.39
CA PHE A 160 10.97 -10.63 2.52
C PHE A 160 10.26 -11.97 2.25
N LEU A 161 9.19 -11.98 1.44
CA LEU A 161 8.52 -13.18 0.97
C LEU A 161 9.37 -14.02 0.01
N LEU A 162 10.35 -13.41 -0.67
CA LEU A 162 11.27 -14.06 -1.60
C LEU A 162 12.50 -14.64 -0.89
N LYS A 163 12.53 -14.62 0.46
CA LYS A 163 13.67 -15.07 1.28
C LYS A 163 14.99 -14.35 0.93
N ASP A 164 14.90 -13.12 0.46
CA ASP A 164 16.04 -12.31 0.06
C ASP A 164 16.88 -11.95 1.31
N PRO A 165 18.16 -12.38 1.41
CA PRO A 165 19.02 -12.06 2.54
C PRO A 165 19.34 -10.55 2.62
N ASP A 166 19.17 -9.83 1.52
CA ASP A 166 19.32 -8.39 1.41
C ASP A 166 17.97 -7.67 1.55
N SER A 167 16.97 -8.26 2.21
CA SER A 167 15.71 -7.54 2.44
C SER A 167 15.86 -6.37 3.42
N TRP A 168 15.14 -5.27 3.13
CA TRP A 168 15.07 -4.09 3.98
C TRP A 168 14.54 -4.41 5.37
N ILE A 169 13.77 -5.50 5.54
CA ILE A 169 13.23 -5.88 6.85
C ILE A 169 14.35 -6.08 7.88
N TYR A 170 15.53 -6.57 7.49
CA TYR A 170 16.65 -6.74 8.42
C TYR A 170 17.18 -5.42 8.96
N GLY A 171 16.95 -4.31 8.24
CA GLY A 171 17.31 -2.97 8.70
C GLY A 171 16.44 -2.45 9.85
N ILE A 172 15.36 -3.14 10.22
CA ILE A 172 14.51 -2.76 11.37
C ILE A 172 14.96 -3.41 12.68
N GLU A 173 16.02 -4.23 12.67
CA GLU A 173 16.55 -4.85 13.88
C GLU A 173 16.94 -3.81 14.93
N GLY A 174 16.48 -4.02 16.17
CA GLY A 174 16.70 -3.14 17.31
C GLY A 174 15.92 -1.81 17.28
N LYS A 175 15.02 -1.60 16.30
CA LYS A 175 14.21 -0.37 16.19
C LYS A 175 12.91 -0.44 16.97
N LYS A 176 12.29 0.72 17.17
CA LYS A 176 10.89 0.83 17.59
C LYS A 176 9.98 0.77 16.36
N VAL A 177 9.28 -0.34 16.21
CA VAL A 177 8.46 -0.64 15.02
C VAL A 177 6.98 -0.55 15.38
N LEU A 178 6.29 0.42 14.80
CA LEU A 178 4.83 0.53 14.90
C LEU A 178 4.17 -0.32 13.80
N VAL A 179 3.34 -1.28 14.19
CA VAL A 179 2.48 -2.03 13.26
C VAL A 179 1.06 -1.51 13.33
N VAL A 180 0.53 -1.06 12.19
CA VAL A 180 -0.86 -0.61 12.05
C VAL A 180 -1.63 -1.59 11.15
N SER A 181 -2.46 -2.42 11.78
CA SER A 181 -3.15 -3.55 11.13
C SER A 181 -4.41 -3.93 11.92
N PRO A 182 -5.45 -4.51 11.29
CA PRO A 182 -6.61 -4.99 12.03
C PRO A 182 -6.29 -6.19 12.95
N PHE A 183 -5.18 -6.91 12.69
CA PHE A 183 -4.85 -8.19 13.35
C PHE A 183 -3.70 -8.08 14.36
N VAL A 184 -3.45 -6.88 14.89
CA VAL A 184 -2.30 -6.61 15.77
C VAL A 184 -2.22 -7.50 17.00
N GLU A 185 -3.36 -7.91 17.56
CA GLU A 185 -3.42 -8.80 18.74
C GLU A 185 -2.81 -10.18 18.42
N TYR A 186 -3.05 -10.70 17.22
CA TYR A 186 -2.46 -11.95 16.75
C TYR A 186 -1.01 -11.76 16.31
N MET A 187 -0.71 -10.64 15.66
CA MET A 187 0.66 -10.30 15.26
C MET A 187 1.58 -10.21 16.48
N ALA A 188 1.13 -9.60 17.59
CA ALA A 188 1.90 -9.52 18.83
C ALA A 188 2.19 -10.91 19.41
N LYS A 189 1.18 -11.76 19.54
CA LYS A 189 1.34 -13.15 20.03
C LYS A 189 2.28 -13.98 19.14
N GLN A 190 2.17 -13.82 17.82
CA GLN A 190 3.05 -14.52 16.89
C GLN A 190 4.48 -14.00 16.95
N TYR A 191 4.67 -12.70 17.20
CA TYR A 191 5.98 -12.08 17.31
C TYR A 191 6.81 -12.64 18.49
N GLU A 192 6.16 -13.02 19.59
CA GLU A 192 6.82 -13.69 20.74
C GLU A 192 7.55 -14.98 20.33
N LYS A 193 7.05 -15.67 19.30
CA LYS A 193 7.64 -16.89 18.72
C LYS A 193 8.21 -16.66 17.32
N ARG A 194 8.62 -15.43 16.97
CA ARG A 194 9.09 -15.04 15.63
C ARG A 194 10.13 -15.97 15.00
N ASN A 195 11.01 -16.56 15.83
CA ASN A 195 12.08 -17.45 15.39
C ASN A 195 11.58 -18.83 14.93
N LEU A 196 10.32 -19.17 15.20
CA LEU A 196 9.69 -20.42 14.81
C LEU A 196 8.80 -20.27 13.57
N LEU A 197 8.53 -19.04 13.14
CA LEU A 197 7.55 -18.79 12.09
C LEU A 197 8.06 -19.18 10.71
N TRP A 198 9.34 -18.97 10.40
CA TRP A 198 9.80 -19.06 9.02
C TRP A 198 10.94 -20.06 8.85
N ASN A 199 10.82 -20.88 7.80
CA ASN A 199 11.91 -21.71 7.31
C ASN A 199 12.74 -20.94 6.27
N GLY A 200 13.86 -20.37 6.73
CA GLY A 200 14.83 -19.65 5.88
C GLY A 200 14.65 -18.14 5.80
N ILE A 201 13.71 -17.56 6.56
CA ILE A 201 13.62 -16.12 6.80
C ILE A 201 13.77 -15.90 8.29
N ARG A 202 14.55 -14.89 8.69
CA ARG A 202 14.65 -14.47 10.08
C ARG A 202 13.87 -13.19 10.26
N ILE A 203 12.79 -13.21 11.05
CA ILE A 203 12.15 -11.95 11.46
C ILE A 203 13.03 -11.32 12.54
N PRO A 204 13.56 -10.10 12.32
CA PRO A 204 14.50 -9.48 13.25
C PRO A 204 13.84 -9.17 14.60
N GLU A 205 14.66 -9.07 15.64
CA GLU A 205 14.22 -8.57 16.94
C GLU A 205 14.10 -7.05 16.90
N PHE A 206 12.99 -6.51 17.41
CA PHE A 206 12.65 -5.10 17.44
C PHE A 206 11.60 -4.85 18.54
N GLU A 207 11.49 -3.60 19.00
CA GLU A 207 10.46 -3.18 19.96
C GLU A 207 9.13 -3.00 19.22
N LEU A 208 8.20 -3.93 19.40
CA LEU A 208 6.91 -3.94 18.70
C LEU A 208 5.90 -3.03 19.41
N HIS A 209 5.49 -1.96 18.73
CA HIS A 209 4.30 -1.17 19.06
C HIS A 209 3.16 -1.53 18.12
N THR A 210 1.93 -1.48 18.61
CA THR A 210 0.77 -1.82 17.79
C THR A 210 -0.34 -0.79 17.91
N VAL A 211 -1.00 -0.52 16.79
CA VAL A 211 -2.27 0.21 16.75
C VAL A 211 -3.24 -0.58 15.90
N LYS A 212 -4.39 -0.93 16.48
CA LYS A 212 -5.44 -1.68 15.79
C LYS A 212 -6.05 -0.80 14.71
N ALA A 213 -5.91 -1.21 13.46
CA ALA A 213 -6.55 -0.53 12.33
C ALA A 213 -8.04 -0.84 12.28
N LEU A 214 -8.77 0.08 11.65
CA LEU A 214 -10.21 0.00 11.45
C LEU A 214 -10.52 -0.67 10.11
N PHE A 215 -11.62 -1.41 10.06
CA PHE A 215 -12.16 -1.88 8.79
C PHE A 215 -12.98 -0.77 8.14
N TRP A 216 -12.58 -0.41 6.91
CA TRP A 216 -13.25 0.63 6.15
C TRP A 216 -13.17 0.34 4.65
N TYR A 217 -14.28 -0.13 4.08
CA TYR A 217 -14.39 -0.49 2.68
C TYR A 217 -15.87 -0.48 2.23
N ASP A 218 -16.11 -0.76 0.95
CA ASP A 218 -17.46 -0.84 0.40
C ASP A 218 -18.24 -2.01 1.05
N GLY A 219 -19.36 -1.71 1.71
CA GLY A 219 -20.14 -2.70 2.47
C GLY A 219 -19.76 -2.88 3.94
N TYR A 220 -18.70 -2.24 4.45
CA TYR A 220 -18.46 -2.13 5.90
C TYR A 220 -17.67 -0.89 6.27
N LYS A 221 -18.22 -0.12 7.22
CA LYS A 221 -17.59 1.05 7.85
C LYS A 221 -17.72 0.87 9.35
N ASP A 222 -16.62 1.02 10.08
CA ASP A 222 -16.65 0.91 11.55
C ASP A 222 -17.69 1.91 12.13
N PRO A 223 -18.71 1.44 12.86
CA PRO A 223 -19.82 2.27 13.32
C PRO A 223 -19.41 3.29 14.38
N SER A 224 -18.19 3.19 14.92
CA SER A 224 -17.65 4.12 15.92
C SER A 224 -17.31 5.48 15.31
N PHE A 225 -17.28 5.61 13.98
CA PHE A 225 -16.87 6.82 13.26
C PHE A 225 -17.90 7.23 12.21
N LYS A 226 -18.14 8.54 12.09
CA LYS A 226 -19.15 9.10 11.17
C LYS A 226 -18.64 9.26 9.74
N SER A 227 -17.32 9.26 9.56
CA SER A 227 -16.68 9.49 8.27
C SER A 227 -15.31 8.82 8.19
N TRP A 228 -14.82 8.62 6.96
CA TRP A 228 -13.47 8.11 6.71
C TRP A 228 -12.41 9.03 7.35
N PHE A 229 -12.65 10.35 7.35
CA PHE A 229 -11.72 11.32 7.92
C PHE A 229 -11.65 11.27 9.44
N GLU A 230 -12.77 11.04 10.11
CA GLU A 230 -12.79 10.86 11.57
C GLU A 230 -12.02 9.60 11.97
N ALA A 231 -12.27 8.49 11.26
CA ALA A 231 -11.54 7.24 11.41
C ALA A 231 -10.03 7.40 11.13
N PHE A 232 -9.68 8.12 10.06
CA PHE A 232 -8.29 8.40 9.69
C PHE A 232 -7.57 9.29 10.71
N ASP A 233 -8.23 10.34 11.19
CA ASP A 233 -7.64 11.25 12.18
C ASP A 233 -7.47 10.54 13.53
N TYR A 234 -8.42 9.71 13.94
CA TYR A 234 -8.26 8.81 15.10
C TYR A 234 -7.04 7.91 14.93
N LEU A 235 -6.95 7.17 13.82
CA LEU A 235 -5.88 6.22 13.58
C LEU A 235 -4.49 6.90 13.52
N TYR A 236 -4.43 8.09 12.92
CA TYR A 236 -3.23 8.91 12.90
C TYR A 236 -2.83 9.37 14.32
N LEU A 237 -3.78 9.88 15.11
CA LEU A 237 -3.51 10.36 16.46
C LEU A 237 -3.08 9.23 17.40
N GLU A 238 -3.75 8.07 17.37
CA GLU A 238 -3.35 6.90 18.15
C GLU A 238 -1.94 6.41 17.79
N SER A 239 -1.61 6.43 16.50
CA SER A 239 -0.27 6.09 16.02
C SER A 239 0.78 7.07 16.53
N MET A 240 0.50 8.38 16.50
CA MET A 240 1.44 9.42 16.94
C MET A 240 1.64 9.48 18.46
N LYS A 241 0.81 8.79 19.26
CA LYS A 241 1.07 8.61 20.71
C LYS A 241 2.18 7.59 20.98
N GLN A 242 2.46 6.70 20.02
CA GLN A 242 3.52 5.72 20.14
C GLN A 242 4.87 6.36 19.80
N ASP A 243 5.91 6.01 20.55
CA ASP A 243 7.28 6.40 20.20
C ASP A 243 7.88 5.34 19.27
N PHE A 244 7.84 5.59 17.96
CA PHE A 244 8.33 4.65 16.95
C PHE A 244 9.33 5.30 15.99
N ASP A 245 10.26 4.51 15.46
CA ASP A 245 11.20 4.91 14.41
C ASP A 245 10.58 4.71 13.03
N ILE A 246 9.96 3.54 12.83
CA ILE A 246 9.35 3.10 11.58
C ILE A 246 7.95 2.54 11.80
N ALA A 247 7.03 2.86 10.89
CA ALA A 247 5.70 2.26 10.84
C ALA A 247 5.54 1.26 9.67
N LEU A 248 5.00 0.08 9.95
CA LEU A 248 4.60 -0.93 8.97
C LEU A 248 3.07 -0.94 8.86
N LEU A 249 2.55 -0.65 7.67
CA LEU A 249 1.13 -0.34 7.49
C LEU A 249 0.44 -1.40 6.62
N GLY A 250 -0.60 -2.00 7.17
CA GLY A 250 -1.51 -2.94 6.51
C GLY A 250 -2.96 -2.61 6.85
N CYS A 251 -3.41 -1.40 6.50
CA CYS A 251 -4.70 -0.84 6.93
C CYS A 251 -5.53 -0.27 5.78
N SER A 252 -5.58 -0.97 4.64
CA SER A 252 -6.39 -0.59 3.47
C SER A 252 -6.10 0.84 3.01
N THR A 253 -7.13 1.59 2.62
CA THR A 253 -7.10 2.97 2.09
C THR A 253 -6.46 4.00 3.04
N PHE A 254 -6.27 3.67 4.33
CA PHE A 254 -5.55 4.52 5.29
C PHE A 254 -4.02 4.46 5.13
N SER A 255 -3.48 3.36 4.60
CA SER A 255 -2.03 3.06 4.63
C SER A 255 -1.20 4.11 3.90
N THR A 256 -1.59 4.49 2.67
CA THR A 256 -0.85 5.51 1.89
C THR A 256 -0.89 6.88 2.59
N PRO A 257 -2.06 7.45 2.93
CA PRO A 257 -2.11 8.73 3.64
C PRO A 257 -1.37 8.74 4.99
N LEU A 258 -1.41 7.62 5.74
CA LEU A 258 -0.66 7.48 6.99
C LEU A 258 0.86 7.51 6.74
N ALA A 259 1.36 6.72 5.79
CA ALA A 259 2.80 6.71 5.47
C ALA A 259 3.32 8.11 5.14
N LEU A 260 2.58 8.84 4.32
CA LEU A 260 2.94 10.19 3.88
C LEU A 260 2.86 11.20 5.04
N LYS A 261 1.84 11.11 5.91
CA LYS A 261 1.75 11.95 7.13
C LYS A 261 2.89 11.64 8.11
N PHE A 262 3.29 10.38 8.28
CA PHE A 262 4.41 10.00 9.14
C PHE A 262 5.73 10.54 8.60
N ARG A 263 5.99 10.40 7.30
CA ARG A 263 7.13 11.05 6.65
C ARG A 263 7.10 12.56 6.88
N ALA A 264 5.96 13.22 6.68
CA ALA A 264 5.85 14.67 6.91
C ALA A 264 6.20 15.09 8.35
N ARG A 265 6.15 14.16 9.32
CA ARG A 265 6.55 14.35 10.73
C ARG A 265 7.95 13.81 11.05
N GLY A 266 8.76 13.50 10.05
CA GLY A 266 10.13 13.01 10.24
C GLY A 266 10.22 11.55 10.67
N LYS A 267 9.17 10.74 10.46
CA LYS A 267 9.17 9.30 10.74
C LYS A 267 9.39 8.48 9.46
N GLN A 268 9.77 7.22 9.63
CA GLN A 268 9.87 6.25 8.54
C GLN A 268 8.55 5.48 8.42
N ALA A 269 8.11 5.17 7.20
CA ALA A 269 6.89 4.40 7.00
C ALA A 269 6.93 3.57 5.72
N VAL A 270 6.45 2.33 5.83
CA VAL A 270 6.29 1.40 4.71
C VAL A 270 4.84 0.95 4.65
N HIS A 271 4.14 1.31 3.56
CA HIS A 271 2.89 0.66 3.20
C HIS A 271 3.20 -0.76 2.74
N VAL A 272 3.10 -1.74 3.65
CA VAL A 272 3.31 -3.17 3.36
C VAL A 272 2.02 -3.84 2.88
N GLY A 273 0.85 -3.30 3.18
CA GLY A 273 -0.43 -3.82 2.69
C GLY A 273 -0.79 -5.18 3.29
N GLY A 274 -1.63 -5.94 2.58
CA GLY A 274 -2.09 -7.27 3.02
C GLY A 274 -0.96 -8.25 3.42
N PRO A 275 0.16 -8.34 2.69
CA PRO A 275 1.25 -9.25 3.03
C PRO A 275 1.89 -9.04 4.41
N LEU A 276 1.63 -7.90 5.07
CA LEU A 276 2.17 -7.64 6.41
C LEU A 276 1.83 -8.75 7.41
N GLN A 277 0.65 -9.36 7.30
CA GLN A 277 0.27 -10.47 8.19
C GLN A 277 1.14 -11.72 8.02
N LEU A 278 1.64 -11.97 6.81
CA LEU A 278 2.52 -13.11 6.53
C LEU A 278 3.82 -12.98 7.31
N MET A 279 4.35 -11.75 7.48
CA MET A 279 5.55 -11.48 8.28
C MET A 279 5.42 -12.04 9.71
N PHE A 280 4.21 -12.06 10.25
CA PHE A 280 3.87 -12.58 11.58
C PHE A 280 3.31 -14.01 11.55
N GLY A 281 3.49 -14.76 10.47
CA GLY A 281 3.05 -16.16 10.39
C GLY A 281 1.53 -16.32 10.47
N ILE A 282 0.77 -15.35 9.94
CA ILE A 282 -0.68 -15.41 9.83
C ILE A 282 -1.01 -15.71 8.37
N LYS A 283 -1.68 -16.83 8.11
CA LYS A 283 -2.04 -17.28 6.76
C LYS A 283 -3.11 -16.40 6.14
N GLY A 284 -3.33 -16.54 4.84
CA GLY A 284 -4.45 -15.92 4.16
C GLY A 284 -4.68 -16.55 2.79
N LYS A 285 -5.95 -16.82 2.45
CA LYS A 285 -6.36 -17.57 1.25
C LYS A 285 -5.69 -17.13 -0.05
N ARG A 286 -5.48 -15.82 -0.21
CA ARG A 286 -4.80 -15.24 -1.38
C ARG A 286 -3.40 -15.81 -1.63
N TRP A 287 -2.70 -16.17 -0.57
CA TRP A 287 -1.30 -16.61 -0.62
C TRP A 287 -1.16 -18.13 -0.48
N ASP A 288 -2.21 -18.84 -0.08
CA ASP A 288 -2.13 -20.29 0.15
C ASP A 288 -1.62 -21.03 -1.08
N ALA A 289 -2.03 -20.65 -2.30
CA ALA A 289 -1.55 -21.25 -3.53
C ALA A 289 -0.05 -21.05 -3.82
N TYR A 290 0.59 -20.06 -3.18
CA TYR A 290 1.98 -19.68 -3.43
C TYR A 290 2.92 -19.98 -2.26
N PHE A 291 2.38 -20.15 -1.04
CA PHE A 291 3.14 -20.27 0.20
C PHE A 291 2.91 -21.60 0.94
N THR A 292 2.31 -22.61 0.31
CA THR A 292 2.10 -23.94 0.92
C THR A 292 3.36 -24.50 1.57
N ASP A 293 4.51 -24.36 0.90
CA ASP A 293 5.79 -24.93 1.34
C ASP A 293 6.51 -24.07 2.39
N THR A 294 5.95 -22.90 2.69
CA THR A 294 6.46 -21.95 3.69
C THR A 294 5.79 -22.16 5.05
N TYR A 295 4.52 -22.54 5.06
CA TYR A 295 3.75 -22.71 6.28
C TYR A 295 4.27 -23.88 7.12
N ASN A 296 4.30 -23.70 8.43
CA ASN A 296 4.62 -24.74 9.41
C ASN A 296 3.59 -24.75 10.55
N GLU A 297 3.76 -25.62 11.55
CA GLU A 297 2.85 -25.79 12.68
C GLU A 297 2.68 -24.53 13.56
N HIS A 298 3.54 -23.54 13.42
CA HIS A 298 3.49 -22.29 14.19
C HIS A 298 2.71 -21.17 13.49
N TRP A 299 2.34 -21.37 12.22
CA TRP A 299 1.45 -20.46 11.49
C TRP A 299 0.01 -20.65 11.92
N ILE A 300 -0.74 -19.56 11.96
CA ILE A 300 -2.16 -19.58 12.35
C ILE A 300 -3.04 -19.11 11.21
N ASP A 301 -4.24 -19.66 11.18
CA ASP A 301 -5.38 -19.09 10.48
C ASP A 301 -6.04 -18.06 11.40
N LEU A 302 -6.51 -16.95 10.82
CA LEU A 302 -7.27 -15.98 11.61
C LEU A 302 -8.62 -16.59 12.01
N PRO A 303 -9.05 -16.42 13.27
CA PRO A 303 -10.36 -16.89 13.71
C PRO A 303 -11.51 -16.24 12.93
N ASP A 304 -12.62 -16.96 12.77
CA ASP A 304 -13.77 -16.47 12.01
C ASP A 304 -14.37 -15.18 12.58
N GLU A 305 -14.26 -14.94 13.88
CA GLU A 305 -14.71 -13.70 14.52
C GLU A 305 -13.95 -12.44 14.08
N THR A 306 -12.78 -12.61 13.45
CA THR A 306 -12.03 -11.49 12.87
C THR A 306 -12.59 -11.03 11.53
N LYS A 307 -13.48 -11.84 10.93
CA LYS A 307 -14.19 -11.50 9.69
C LYS A 307 -15.26 -10.47 10.01
N VAL A 308 -15.24 -9.38 9.25
CA VAL A 308 -16.19 -8.28 9.42
C VAL A 308 -16.87 -8.03 8.08
N GLY A 309 -18.15 -7.63 8.11
CA GLY A 309 -18.96 -7.37 6.91
C GLY A 309 -19.15 -8.57 5.97
N ASN A 310 -19.63 -8.29 4.76
CA ASN A 310 -19.81 -9.31 3.71
C ASN A 310 -18.49 -9.54 2.96
N VAL A 311 -17.68 -10.47 3.45
CA VAL A 311 -16.32 -10.76 2.95
C VAL A 311 -16.32 -11.27 1.51
N ASP A 312 -17.41 -11.91 1.06
CA ASP A 312 -17.54 -12.47 -0.29
C ASP A 312 -17.62 -11.38 -1.37
N SER A 313 -18.07 -10.17 -1.02
CA SER A 313 -18.15 -9.03 -1.95
C SER A 313 -16.79 -8.37 -2.25
N LEU A 314 -15.78 -8.63 -1.41
CA LEU A 314 -14.40 -8.15 -1.59
C LEU A 314 -13.54 -9.11 -2.42
N ASP A 315 -14.10 -10.24 -2.84
CA ASP A 315 -13.44 -11.30 -3.59
C ASP A 315 -13.25 -10.94 -5.09
N MET A 316 -12.74 -9.73 -5.37
CA MET A 316 -12.43 -9.32 -6.74
C MET A 316 -11.14 -9.96 -7.29
N THR A 317 -10.41 -10.75 -6.47
CA THR A 317 -9.10 -11.34 -6.84
C THR A 317 -8.88 -12.78 -6.36
N GLY A 318 -9.92 -13.54 -5.98
CA GLY A 318 -9.76 -14.94 -5.55
C GLY A 318 -9.29 -15.13 -4.09
N GLY A 319 -9.77 -14.27 -3.19
CA GLY A 319 -9.57 -14.34 -1.75
C GLY A 319 -9.26 -12.97 -1.15
N SER A 320 -10.09 -12.53 -0.21
CA SER A 320 -9.71 -11.49 0.75
C SER A 320 -8.51 -12.00 1.56
N TYR A 321 -7.58 -11.13 1.97
CA TYR A 321 -6.43 -11.60 2.77
C TYR A 321 -6.84 -12.15 4.15
N TRP A 322 -8.09 -11.95 4.56
CA TRP A 322 -8.67 -12.40 5.83
C TRP A 322 -9.80 -13.43 5.66
N SER A 323 -10.09 -13.89 4.43
CA SER A 323 -11.16 -14.88 4.18
C SER A 323 -10.71 -16.29 4.45
#